data_AF-A0A7Y0GTX2-F1
#
_entry.id   AF-A0A7Y0GTX2-F1
#
_cell.length_a   1.000
_cell.length_b   1.000
_cell.length_c   1.000
_cell.angle_alpha   90.00
_cell.angle_beta   90.00
_cell.angle_gamma   90.00
#
_symmetry.space_group_name_H-M   'P 1'
#
loop_
_entity.id
_entity.type
_entity.pdbx_description
1 polymer ?
#
loop_
_entity_poly.entity_id
_entity_poly.type
_entity_poly.pdbx_seq_one_letter_code
_entity_poly.pdbx_strand_id
1 'polypeptide(L)'
;MEQQEPASTAAAPATLVATRRRLHGIGECLMAGPQRRAGGRFTLRVTPGGFATTGAPALRLDGTDLVVDEGRRVAIAGTFAELADALGVDCGPPPDPYPDGSEVAPADDTSLDPTAARRIADWFLKADAALRVMAPRQTPILWPEHFDVAILLDDISYGASPGDGFHATPYAYVSSSEHDDSDFWNAPFGAIRDHEQMRSVDDLVSFWSAARALLTSHH
;
A
#
# COMPACT_ATOMS: atom_id res chain seq x y z
N MET A 1 -6.43 21.80 39.82
CA MET A 1 -5.30 21.79 38.86
C MET A 1 -5.44 20.52 38.07
N GLU A 2 -6.33 20.54 37.07
CA GLU A 2 -6.48 19.46 36.10
C GLU A 2 -5.20 19.39 35.27
N GLN A 3 -4.52 18.25 35.32
CA GLN A 3 -3.42 17.98 34.42
C GLN A 3 -4.00 17.45 33.12
N GLN A 4 -3.82 18.22 32.07
CA GLN A 4 -4.18 17.89 30.71
C GLN A 4 -3.09 16.95 30.18
N GLU A 5 -3.46 15.70 29.90
CA GLU A 5 -2.59 14.73 29.22
C GLU A 5 -2.25 15.22 27.80
N PRO A 6 -1.03 14.99 27.30
CA PRO A 6 -0.66 15.37 25.95
C PRO A 6 -1.47 14.55 24.93
N ALA A 7 -2.07 15.22 23.95
CA ALA A 7 -2.80 14.58 22.86
C ALA A 7 -1.88 13.57 22.13
N SER A 8 -2.31 12.31 22.06
CA SER A 8 -1.63 11.26 21.30
C SER A 8 -1.48 11.68 19.84
N THR A 9 -0.23 11.83 19.38
CA THR A 9 0.14 12.11 17.99
C THR A 9 -0.08 10.92 17.05
N ALA A 10 -0.40 9.75 17.60
CA ALA A 10 -0.69 8.54 16.83
C ALA A 10 -2.20 8.42 16.57
N ALA A 11 -2.58 8.24 15.29
CA ALA A 11 -3.95 7.91 14.92
C ALA A 11 -4.38 6.60 15.61
N ALA A 12 -5.62 6.57 16.11
CA ALA A 12 -6.18 5.38 16.74
C ALA A 12 -6.23 4.18 15.75
N PRO A 13 -6.14 2.93 16.21
CA PRO A 13 -6.14 1.75 15.33
C PRO A 13 -7.33 1.70 14.36
N ALA A 14 -8.54 2.01 14.84
CA ALA A 14 -9.73 2.05 14.00
C ALA A 14 -9.65 3.12 12.90
N THR A 15 -9.08 4.29 13.22
CA THR A 15 -8.85 5.38 12.25
C THR A 15 -7.85 4.97 11.17
N LEU A 16 -6.80 4.24 11.54
CA LEU A 16 -5.82 3.72 10.60
C LEU A 16 -6.47 2.72 9.64
N VAL A 17 -7.26 1.76 10.15
CA VAL A 17 -7.97 0.77 9.34
C VAL A 17 -8.99 1.42 8.40
N ALA A 18 -9.77 2.38 8.88
CA ALA A 18 -10.74 3.09 8.04
C ALA A 18 -10.04 3.87 6.91
N THR A 19 -8.99 4.61 7.25
CA THR A 19 -8.19 5.38 6.27
C THR A 19 -7.53 4.47 5.25
N ARG A 20 -6.98 3.32 5.70
CA ARG A 20 -6.41 2.30 4.82
C ARG A 20 -7.41 1.78 3.81
N ARG A 21 -8.62 1.39 4.25
CA ARG A 21 -9.67 0.87 3.35
C ARG A 21 -10.06 1.89 2.28
N ARG A 22 -10.19 3.16 2.65
CA ARG A 22 -10.48 4.24 1.71
C ARG A 22 -9.33 4.49 0.73
N LEU A 23 -8.09 4.48 1.21
CA LEU A 23 -6.91 4.58 0.34
C LEU A 23 -6.80 3.39 -0.62
N HIS A 24 -7.12 2.18 -0.17
CA HIS A 24 -7.21 0.99 -1.01
C HIS A 24 -8.25 1.20 -2.12
N GLY A 25 -9.47 1.59 -1.77
CA GLY A 25 -10.50 1.91 -2.76
C GLY A 25 -10.11 3.02 -3.73
N ILE A 26 -9.42 4.07 -3.29
CA ILE A 26 -8.92 5.14 -4.17
C ILE A 26 -7.89 4.57 -5.16
N GLY A 27 -6.92 3.79 -4.67
CA GLY A 27 -5.91 3.16 -5.51
C GLY A 27 -6.51 2.18 -6.52
N GLU A 28 -7.44 1.35 -6.09
CA GLU A 28 -8.03 0.31 -6.94
C GLU A 28 -9.09 0.87 -7.88
N CYS A 29 -10.11 1.54 -7.35
CA CYS A 29 -11.32 1.89 -8.10
C CYS A 29 -11.24 3.24 -8.81
N LEU A 30 -10.42 4.19 -8.33
CA LEU A 30 -10.29 5.52 -8.92
C LEU A 30 -8.98 5.74 -9.69
N MET A 31 -8.01 4.84 -9.55
CA MET A 31 -6.71 4.94 -10.23
C MET A 31 -6.44 3.73 -11.12
N ALA A 32 -6.28 2.55 -10.54
CA ALA A 32 -5.91 1.33 -11.27
C ALA A 32 -6.99 0.89 -12.27
N GLY A 33 -8.26 0.87 -11.86
CA GLY A 33 -9.39 0.54 -12.71
C GLY A 33 -9.51 1.46 -13.93
N PRO A 34 -9.58 2.79 -13.76
CA PRO A 34 -9.56 3.75 -14.87
C PRO A 34 -8.35 3.59 -15.77
N GLN A 35 -7.16 3.39 -15.17
CA GLN A 35 -5.93 3.18 -15.93
C GLN A 35 -5.99 1.92 -16.80
N ARG A 36 -6.58 0.85 -16.28
CA ARG A 36 -6.79 -0.40 -17.02
C ARG A 36 -7.79 -0.21 -18.16
N ARG A 37 -8.90 0.49 -17.92
CA ARG A 37 -9.92 0.81 -18.95
C ARG A 37 -9.35 1.69 -20.06
N ALA A 38 -8.40 2.57 -19.75
CA ALA A 38 -7.67 3.37 -20.74
C ALA A 38 -6.63 2.57 -21.55
N GLY A 39 -6.55 1.24 -21.39
CA GLY A 39 -5.62 0.37 -22.11
C GLY A 39 -4.25 0.21 -21.46
N GLY A 40 -4.07 0.72 -20.22
CA GLY A 40 -2.84 0.61 -19.47
C GLY A 40 -2.65 -0.70 -18.70
N ARG A 41 -1.52 -0.79 -17.99
CA ARG A 41 -1.39 -1.70 -16.84
C ARG A 41 -2.30 -1.20 -15.71
N PHE A 42 -2.55 -2.01 -14.69
CA PHE A 42 -3.27 -1.56 -13.49
C PHE A 42 -2.32 -1.22 -12.32
N THR A 43 -1.03 -1.46 -12.49
CA THR A 43 0.01 -1.21 -11.47
C THR A 43 0.09 0.27 -11.08
N LEU A 44 0.32 0.52 -9.79
CA LEU A 44 0.61 1.84 -9.23
C LEU A 44 2.08 1.94 -8.82
N ARG A 45 2.56 3.16 -8.59
CA ARG A 45 3.89 3.43 -8.04
C ARG A 45 3.80 4.26 -6.75
N VAL A 46 4.71 4.02 -5.83
CA VAL A 46 4.87 4.86 -4.64
C VAL A 46 5.45 6.21 -5.03
N THR A 47 4.97 7.28 -4.39
CA THR A 47 5.49 8.65 -4.54
C THR A 47 5.57 9.33 -3.18
N PRO A 48 6.42 10.36 -2.99
CA PRO A 48 6.35 11.18 -1.78
C PRO A 48 4.92 11.65 -1.54
N GLY A 49 4.41 11.42 -0.32
CA GLY A 49 3.04 11.79 0.07
C GLY A 49 1.93 10.82 -0.36
N GLY A 50 2.23 9.70 -1.03
CA GLY A 50 1.22 8.71 -1.42
C GLY A 50 1.66 7.76 -2.54
N PHE A 51 0.84 7.69 -3.59
CA PHE A 51 1.06 6.84 -4.75
C PHE A 51 0.44 7.44 -6.01
N ALA A 52 0.84 6.94 -7.18
CA ALA A 52 0.42 7.45 -8.48
C ALA A 52 0.13 6.34 -9.49
N THR A 53 -0.69 6.67 -10.48
CA THR A 53 -0.83 5.86 -11.70
C THR A 53 0.49 5.82 -12.47
N THR A 54 0.74 4.70 -13.16
CA THR A 54 1.88 4.49 -14.06
C THR A 54 1.59 4.85 -15.52
N GLY A 55 0.33 5.15 -15.86
CA GLY A 55 -0.13 5.60 -17.17
C GLY A 55 -1.30 6.58 -17.05
N ALA A 56 -2.11 6.67 -18.11
CA ALA A 56 -3.30 7.53 -18.15
C ALA A 56 -4.49 6.85 -17.44
N PRO A 57 -5.36 7.60 -16.73
CA PRO A 57 -5.21 9.03 -16.41
C PRO A 57 -4.05 9.26 -15.43
N ALA A 58 -3.33 10.38 -15.58
CA ALA A 58 -2.21 10.71 -14.70
C ALA A 58 -2.74 11.28 -13.38
N LEU A 59 -2.83 10.41 -12.38
CA LEU A 59 -3.35 10.71 -11.05
C LEU A 59 -2.26 10.44 -10.01
N ARG A 60 -2.15 11.31 -9.02
CA ARG A 60 -1.23 11.16 -7.88
C ARG A 60 -1.89 11.59 -6.58
N LEU A 61 -1.86 10.72 -5.58
CA LEU A 61 -2.20 11.06 -4.20
C LEU A 61 -1.11 11.96 -3.60
N ASP A 62 -1.54 13.02 -2.92
CA ASP A 62 -0.68 13.96 -2.22
C ASP A 62 -1.34 14.33 -0.89
N GLY A 63 -1.08 13.52 0.14
CA GLY A 63 -1.74 13.65 1.44
C GLY A 63 -3.23 13.34 1.36
N THR A 64 -4.06 14.39 1.39
CA THR A 64 -5.53 14.29 1.31
C THR A 64 -6.09 14.92 0.03
N ASP A 65 -5.25 15.14 -0.98
CA ASP A 65 -5.64 15.58 -2.31
C ASP A 65 -5.25 14.54 -3.37
N LEU A 66 -5.95 14.57 -4.50
CA LEU A 66 -5.52 13.96 -5.75
C LEU A 66 -5.07 15.05 -6.74
N VAL A 67 -3.90 14.86 -7.33
CA VAL A 67 -3.33 15.69 -8.39
C VAL A 67 -3.58 15.02 -9.73
N VAL A 68 -4.24 15.73 -10.64
CA VAL A 68 -4.56 15.29 -12.01
C VAL A 68 -3.66 16.03 -13.00
N ASP A 69 -3.03 15.28 -13.90
CA ASP A 69 -2.10 15.78 -14.95
C ASP A 69 -1.07 16.79 -14.40
N GLU A 70 -0.57 16.54 -13.18
CA GLU A 70 0.42 17.34 -12.43
C GLU A 70 -0.01 18.76 -12.02
N GLY A 71 -1.14 19.28 -12.50
CA GLY A 71 -1.53 20.68 -12.30
C GLY A 71 -2.82 20.91 -11.51
N ARG A 72 -3.80 20.00 -11.61
CA ARG A 72 -5.12 20.19 -10.99
C ARG A 72 -5.22 19.41 -9.68
N ARG A 73 -5.44 20.10 -8.57
CA ARG A 73 -5.68 19.46 -7.26
C ARG A 73 -7.18 19.30 -7.01
N VAL A 74 -7.57 18.12 -6.57
CA VAL A 74 -8.94 17.76 -6.17
C VAL A 74 -8.87 17.28 -4.72
N ALA A 75 -9.55 17.98 -3.83
CA ALA A 75 -9.63 17.54 -2.43
C ALA A 75 -10.41 16.22 -2.34
N ILE A 76 -9.92 15.28 -1.53
CA ILE A 76 -10.61 14.01 -1.29
C ILE A 76 -11.74 14.26 -0.28
N ALA A 77 -12.98 14.27 -0.77
CA ALA A 77 -14.17 14.48 0.02
C ALA A 77 -15.40 13.89 -0.67
N GLY A 78 -16.46 13.65 0.10
CA GLY A 78 -17.70 13.07 -0.40
C GLY A 78 -17.58 11.57 -0.66
N THR A 79 -18.41 11.08 -1.56
CA THR A 79 -18.50 9.67 -1.93
C THR A 79 -17.50 9.29 -3.04
N PHE A 80 -17.27 8.00 -3.23
CA PHE A 80 -16.46 7.49 -4.34
C PHE A 80 -17.01 7.94 -5.70
N ALA A 81 -18.33 7.97 -5.88
CA ALA A 81 -18.97 8.46 -7.11
C ALA A 81 -18.70 9.95 -7.34
N GLU A 82 -18.89 10.80 -6.33
CA GLU A 82 -18.64 12.24 -6.44
C GLU A 82 -17.17 12.54 -6.71
N LEU A 83 -16.25 11.79 -6.06
CA LEU A 83 -14.82 11.93 -6.31
C LEU A 83 -14.45 11.47 -7.73
N ALA A 84 -15.03 10.38 -8.23
CA ALA A 84 -14.83 9.91 -9.59
C ALA A 84 -15.29 10.95 -10.63
N ASP A 85 -16.46 11.55 -10.42
CA ASP A 85 -16.99 12.64 -11.25
C ASP A 85 -16.05 13.85 -11.24
N ALA A 86 -15.54 14.24 -10.07
CA ALA A 86 -14.58 15.34 -9.94
C ALA A 86 -13.25 15.06 -10.63
N LEU A 87 -12.83 13.80 -10.70
CA LEU A 87 -11.62 13.35 -11.40
C LEU A 87 -11.84 13.19 -12.91
N GLY A 88 -13.09 13.00 -13.35
CA GLY A 88 -13.43 12.69 -14.74
C GLY A 88 -13.10 11.24 -15.11
N VAL A 89 -13.28 10.30 -14.18
CA VAL A 89 -12.99 8.87 -14.37
C VAL A 89 -14.21 8.02 -14.00
N ASP A 90 -14.33 6.85 -14.60
CA ASP A 90 -15.33 5.87 -14.15
C ASP A 90 -14.86 5.18 -12.86
N CYS A 91 -15.66 5.17 -11.80
CA CYS A 91 -15.33 4.43 -10.58
C CYS A 91 -15.49 2.92 -10.81
N GLY A 92 -14.52 2.13 -10.37
CA GLY A 92 -14.63 0.68 -10.25
C GLY A 92 -13.30 -0.03 -10.48
N PRO A 93 -13.13 -1.24 -9.93
CA PRO A 93 -11.87 -1.98 -9.98
C PRO A 93 -11.48 -2.34 -11.43
N PRO A 94 -10.25 -2.86 -11.64
CA PRO A 94 -9.90 -3.52 -12.88
C PRO A 94 -10.89 -4.67 -13.24
N PRO A 95 -11.13 -4.97 -14.54
CA PRO A 95 -12.17 -5.93 -14.97
C PRO A 95 -11.99 -7.39 -14.52
N ASP A 96 -10.78 -7.78 -14.14
CA ASP A 96 -10.45 -9.11 -13.62
C ASP A 96 -10.13 -8.99 -12.11
N PRO A 97 -11.12 -8.66 -11.24
CA PRO A 97 -10.85 -8.36 -9.85
C PRO A 97 -10.35 -9.60 -9.11
N TYR A 98 -9.26 -9.45 -8.37
CA TYR A 98 -8.82 -10.44 -7.39
C TYR A 98 -9.85 -10.59 -6.25
N PRO A 99 -9.96 -11.78 -5.61
CA PRO A 99 -10.99 -12.04 -4.60
C PRO A 99 -10.98 -11.14 -3.35
N ASP A 100 -9.89 -10.41 -3.09
CA ASP A 100 -9.67 -9.62 -1.87
C ASP A 100 -9.43 -8.12 -2.17
N GLY A 101 -10.11 -7.57 -3.19
CA GLY A 101 -10.05 -6.15 -3.51
C GLY A 101 -10.58 -5.23 -2.40
N SER A 102 -10.69 -3.94 -2.68
CA SER A 102 -11.09 -2.93 -1.69
C SER A 102 -12.55 -3.03 -1.23
N GLU A 103 -13.40 -3.72 -2.00
CA GLU A 103 -14.85 -3.88 -1.78
C GLU A 103 -15.63 -2.57 -1.63
N VAL A 104 -15.07 -1.43 -2.06
CA VAL A 104 -15.75 -0.13 -1.91
C VAL A 104 -16.93 -0.01 -2.88
N ALA A 105 -18.03 0.51 -2.36
CA ALA A 105 -19.20 0.89 -3.15
C ALA A 105 -19.12 2.36 -3.59
N PRO A 106 -19.75 2.75 -4.72
CA PRO A 106 -19.77 4.14 -5.18
C PRO A 106 -20.32 5.15 -4.16
N ALA A 107 -21.19 4.71 -3.24
CA ALA A 107 -21.79 5.54 -2.20
C ALA A 107 -20.94 5.65 -0.92
N ASP A 108 -19.82 4.93 -0.83
CA ASP A 108 -18.98 4.94 0.36
C ASP A 108 -18.22 6.25 0.50
N ASP A 109 -17.95 6.65 1.75
CA ASP A 109 -17.23 7.87 2.09
C ASP A 109 -15.72 7.76 1.82
N THR A 110 -15.15 8.82 1.23
CA THR A 110 -13.73 8.90 0.85
C THR A 110 -12.86 9.63 1.88
N SER A 111 -13.44 10.19 2.95
CA SER A 111 -12.71 11.05 3.88
C SER A 111 -11.48 10.37 4.49
N LEU A 112 -10.33 11.05 4.47
CA LEU A 112 -9.08 10.50 5.01
C LEU A 112 -8.72 11.21 6.32
N ASP A 113 -8.29 10.45 7.33
CA ASP A 113 -7.58 11.05 8.45
C ASP A 113 -6.16 11.43 7.99
N PRO A 114 -5.75 12.71 8.08
CA PRO A 114 -4.46 13.15 7.55
C PRO A 114 -3.25 12.48 8.23
N THR A 115 -3.38 12.13 9.51
CA THR A 115 -2.30 11.51 10.28
C THR A 115 -2.11 10.05 9.88
N ALA A 116 -3.21 9.30 9.75
CA ALA A 116 -3.20 7.93 9.27
C ALA A 116 -2.76 7.84 7.81
N ALA A 117 -3.22 8.74 6.95
CA ALA A 117 -2.83 8.78 5.53
C ALA A 117 -1.32 9.01 5.38
N ARG A 118 -0.76 9.97 6.14
CA ARG A 118 0.69 10.20 6.18
C ARG A 118 1.45 8.97 6.65
N ARG A 119 0.99 8.31 7.72
CA ARG A 119 1.64 7.09 8.24
C ARG A 119 1.71 5.97 7.20
N ILE A 120 0.63 5.78 6.43
CA ILE A 120 0.58 4.78 5.34
C ILE A 120 1.52 5.18 4.19
N ALA A 121 1.51 6.46 3.78
CA ALA A 121 2.39 6.95 2.74
C ALA A 121 3.88 6.82 3.12
N ASP A 122 4.24 7.17 4.36
CA ASP A 122 5.61 7.05 4.88
C ASP A 122 6.05 5.59 4.96
N TRP A 123 5.14 4.68 5.31
CA TRP A 123 5.39 3.24 5.30
C TRP A 123 5.72 2.74 3.89
N PHE A 124 4.88 3.08 2.90
CA PHE A 124 5.14 2.72 1.51
C PHE A 124 6.45 3.31 0.97
N LEU A 125 6.75 4.56 1.29
CA LEU A 125 7.98 5.21 0.85
C LEU A 125 9.23 4.52 1.42
N LYS A 126 9.20 4.15 2.70
CA LYS A 126 10.28 3.42 3.36
C LYS A 126 10.47 2.03 2.74
N ALA A 127 9.38 1.31 2.50
CA ALA A 127 9.42 0.00 1.89
C ALA A 127 9.89 0.03 0.43
N ASP A 128 9.40 0.97 -0.39
CA ASP A 128 9.89 1.17 -1.76
C ASP A 128 11.41 1.42 -1.77
N ALA A 129 11.91 2.29 -0.89
CA ALA A 129 13.35 2.56 -0.77
C ALA A 129 14.13 1.29 -0.39
N ALA A 130 13.67 0.52 0.59
CA ALA A 130 14.32 -0.72 1.01
C ALA A 130 14.32 -1.79 -0.09
N LEU A 131 13.23 -1.94 -0.84
CA LEU A 131 13.15 -2.88 -1.97
C LEU A 131 14.13 -2.49 -3.09
N ARG A 132 14.29 -1.19 -3.36
CA ARG A 132 15.30 -0.69 -4.33
C ARG A 132 16.72 -0.95 -3.88
N VAL A 133 17.00 -0.86 -2.58
CA VAL A 133 18.32 -1.21 -2.03
C VAL A 133 18.58 -2.71 -2.16
N MET A 134 17.61 -3.55 -1.78
CA MET A 134 17.76 -5.00 -1.80
C MET A 134 17.90 -5.56 -3.23
N ALA A 135 17.11 -5.04 -4.18
CA ALA A 135 17.07 -5.52 -5.55
C ALA A 135 17.08 -4.35 -6.55
N PRO A 136 18.25 -3.71 -6.80
CA PRO A 136 18.35 -2.50 -7.62
C PRO A 136 17.87 -2.63 -9.07
N ARG A 137 17.76 -3.87 -9.56
CA ARG A 137 17.29 -4.17 -10.92
C ARG A 137 15.77 -4.36 -11.00
N GLN A 138 15.09 -4.50 -9.87
CA GLN A 138 13.64 -4.60 -9.81
C GLN A 138 13.01 -3.23 -9.57
N THR A 139 11.81 -3.06 -10.11
CA THR A 139 10.99 -1.88 -9.85
C THR A 139 9.87 -2.28 -8.88
N PRO A 140 9.83 -1.71 -7.66
CA PRO A 140 8.71 -1.91 -6.76
C PRO A 140 7.39 -1.45 -7.40
N ILE A 141 6.36 -2.25 -7.20
CA ILE A 141 4.99 -2.00 -7.65
C ILE A 141 4.12 -1.87 -6.41
N LEU A 142 3.26 -0.86 -6.37
CA LEU A 142 2.11 -0.87 -5.47
C LEU A 142 0.99 -1.64 -6.17
N TRP A 143 0.68 -2.83 -5.66
CA TRP A 143 -0.36 -3.69 -6.19
C TRP A 143 -1.71 -3.18 -5.69
N PRO A 144 -2.60 -2.71 -6.58
CA PRO A 144 -3.87 -2.12 -6.14
C PRO A 144 -4.84 -3.15 -5.57
N GLU A 145 -4.69 -4.43 -5.90
CA GLU A 145 -5.59 -5.51 -5.43
C GLU A 145 -5.26 -5.92 -3.98
N HIS A 146 -3.98 -5.93 -3.61
CA HIS A 146 -3.53 -6.26 -2.25
C HIS A 146 -3.26 -5.02 -1.39
N PHE A 147 -3.16 -3.86 -2.05
CA PHE A 147 -2.77 -2.59 -1.47
C PHE A 147 -1.43 -2.63 -0.72
N ASP A 148 -0.46 -3.35 -1.28
CA ASP A 148 0.90 -3.48 -0.74
C ASP A 148 1.97 -3.07 -1.78
N VAL A 149 3.15 -2.68 -1.30
CA VAL A 149 4.30 -2.42 -2.18
C VAL A 149 5.20 -3.64 -2.18
N ALA A 150 5.49 -4.18 -3.36
CA ALA A 150 6.27 -5.41 -3.48
C ALA A 150 7.15 -5.46 -4.73
N ILE A 151 8.12 -6.36 -4.71
CA ILE A 151 8.80 -6.89 -5.89
C ILE A 151 8.64 -8.40 -5.93
N LEU A 152 8.71 -8.96 -7.14
CA LEU A 152 8.90 -10.39 -7.36
C LEU A 152 10.38 -10.62 -7.70
N LEU A 153 11.06 -11.48 -6.96
CA LEU A 153 12.46 -11.83 -7.21
C LEU A 153 12.62 -13.34 -7.06
N ASP A 154 13.03 -14.00 -8.14
CA ASP A 154 13.18 -15.46 -8.21
C ASP A 154 11.89 -16.20 -7.77
N ASP A 155 10.73 -15.74 -8.28
CA ASP A 155 9.37 -16.21 -7.94
C ASP A 155 8.96 -16.06 -6.46
N ILE A 156 9.75 -15.34 -5.66
CA ILE A 156 9.46 -15.01 -4.27
C ILE A 156 9.01 -13.54 -4.18
N SER A 157 7.87 -13.31 -3.52
CA SER A 157 7.38 -11.95 -3.28
C SER A 157 8.00 -11.37 -2.01
N TYR A 158 8.58 -10.18 -2.13
CA TYR A 158 9.07 -9.38 -1.00
C TYR A 158 8.31 -8.08 -0.99
N GLY A 159 7.62 -7.78 0.11
CA GLY A 159 6.76 -6.61 0.13
C GLY A 159 6.41 -6.12 1.52
N ALA A 160 5.63 -5.05 1.53
CA ALA A 160 5.16 -4.39 2.73
C ALA A 160 3.71 -3.94 2.56
N SER A 161 2.86 -4.40 3.48
CA SER A 161 1.45 -4.07 3.54
C SER A 161 1.20 -3.00 4.60
N PRO A 162 0.27 -2.06 4.40
CA PRO A 162 -0.18 -1.12 5.44
C PRO A 162 -1.10 -1.81 6.48
N GLY A 163 -1.23 -3.13 6.39
CA GLY A 163 -2.12 -3.99 7.16
C GLY A 163 -3.27 -4.49 6.30
N ASP A 164 -3.88 -5.61 6.68
CA ASP A 164 -4.98 -6.23 5.95
C ASP A 164 -5.90 -7.00 6.91
N GLY A 165 -6.58 -8.05 6.41
CA GLY A 165 -7.39 -8.95 7.23
C GLY A 165 -6.58 -9.98 8.02
N PHE A 166 -5.34 -10.27 7.61
CA PHE A 166 -4.44 -11.19 8.27
C PHE A 166 -3.67 -10.49 9.41
N HIS A 167 -3.11 -9.30 9.15
CA HIS A 167 -2.36 -8.51 10.13
C HIS A 167 -2.78 -7.04 10.08
N ALA A 168 -3.40 -6.55 11.16
CA ALA A 168 -4.13 -5.27 11.12
C ALA A 168 -3.24 -4.02 10.98
N THR A 169 -2.02 -4.06 11.54
CA THR A 169 -1.03 -2.97 11.50
C THR A 169 -0.11 -3.11 10.30
N PRO A 170 0.67 -2.08 9.90
CA PRO A 170 1.64 -2.22 8.83
C PRO A 170 2.69 -3.28 9.16
N TYR A 171 3.08 -4.07 8.15
CA TYR A 171 4.06 -5.15 8.28
C TYR A 171 4.80 -5.40 6.97
N ALA A 172 6.04 -5.86 7.08
CA ALA A 172 6.82 -6.38 5.97
C ALA A 172 6.65 -7.88 5.87
N TYR A 173 6.73 -8.44 4.66
CA TYR A 173 6.60 -9.86 4.42
C TYR A 173 7.58 -10.38 3.38
N VAL A 174 7.78 -11.70 3.42
CA VAL A 174 8.31 -12.50 2.32
C VAL A 174 7.33 -13.67 2.11
N SER A 175 6.94 -13.92 0.86
CA SER A 175 6.03 -15.01 0.53
C SER A 175 6.78 -16.14 -0.15
N SER A 176 6.86 -17.28 0.54
CA SER A 176 7.38 -18.55 0.03
C SER A 176 6.54 -19.67 0.61
N SER A 177 6.17 -20.66 -0.21
CA SER A 177 5.61 -21.93 0.25
C SER A 177 6.67 -23.00 0.52
N GLU A 178 7.89 -22.78 0.03
CA GLU A 178 9.04 -23.68 0.19
C GLU A 178 9.97 -23.08 1.23
N HIS A 179 9.82 -23.52 2.47
CA HIS A 179 10.65 -23.08 3.60
C HIS A 179 10.78 -24.18 4.66
N ASP A 180 11.72 -24.01 5.59
CA ASP A 180 11.87 -24.91 6.73
C ASP A 180 10.89 -24.60 7.87
N ASP A 181 10.91 -25.43 8.92
CA ASP A 181 10.09 -25.25 10.12
C ASP A 181 10.72 -24.29 11.15
N SER A 182 11.64 -23.40 10.73
CA SER A 182 12.26 -22.46 11.65
C SER A 182 11.28 -21.37 12.10
N ASP A 183 11.50 -20.82 13.30
CA ASP A 183 10.71 -19.71 13.87
C ASP A 183 10.71 -18.44 13.00
N PHE A 184 11.57 -18.38 11.97
CA PHE A 184 11.58 -17.28 11.01
C PHE A 184 10.27 -17.19 10.22
N TRP A 185 9.74 -18.36 9.79
CA TRP A 185 8.55 -18.53 8.95
C TRP A 185 7.30 -18.62 9.82
N ASN A 186 6.77 -17.45 10.17
CA ASN A 186 5.74 -17.27 11.18
C ASN A 186 4.35 -16.95 10.61
N ALA A 187 4.15 -17.13 9.30
CA ALA A 187 2.87 -16.90 8.61
C ALA A 187 2.57 -18.05 7.64
N PRO A 188 1.29 -18.36 7.37
CA PRO A 188 0.92 -19.49 6.50
C PRO A 188 1.38 -19.33 5.04
N PHE A 189 1.77 -18.12 4.64
CA PHE A 189 2.28 -17.79 3.32
C PHE A 189 3.78 -17.46 3.31
N GLY A 190 4.48 -17.58 4.45
CA GLY A 190 5.90 -17.25 4.58
C GLY A 190 6.24 -16.61 5.92
N ALA A 191 6.83 -15.41 5.89
CA ALA A 191 7.23 -14.69 7.10
C ALA A 191 6.78 -13.23 7.09
N ILE A 192 6.44 -12.72 8.26
CA ILE A 192 6.09 -11.30 8.48
C ILE A 192 6.89 -10.68 9.62
N ARG A 193 7.11 -9.37 9.55
CA ARG A 193 7.63 -8.53 10.65
C ARG A 193 6.80 -7.27 10.78
N ASP A 194 6.36 -6.98 12.00
CA ASP A 194 5.54 -5.81 12.28
C ASP A 194 6.35 -4.50 12.12
N HIS A 195 5.70 -3.41 11.74
CA HIS A 195 6.32 -2.10 11.60
C HIS A 195 7.06 -1.61 12.87
N GLU A 196 6.69 -2.08 14.06
CA GLU A 196 7.41 -1.78 15.30
C GLU A 196 8.83 -2.34 15.30
N GLN A 197 9.08 -3.41 14.55
CA GLN A 197 10.39 -4.01 14.32
C GLN A 197 11.08 -3.38 13.08
N MET A 198 10.30 -2.92 12.11
CA MET A 198 10.78 -2.38 10.83
C MET A 198 10.82 -0.84 10.82
N ARG A 199 11.68 -0.26 11.67
CA ARG A 199 11.69 1.19 11.91
C ARG A 199 12.45 1.96 10.84
N SER A 200 13.42 1.33 10.20
CA SER A 200 14.31 1.91 9.19
C SER A 200 14.32 1.13 7.87
N VAL A 201 14.93 1.73 6.84
CA VAL A 201 15.23 1.05 5.57
C VAL A 201 16.14 -0.16 5.81
N ASP A 202 17.14 -0.02 6.68
CA ASP A 202 18.11 -1.09 6.97
C ASP A 202 17.45 -2.28 7.68
N ASP A 203 16.46 -2.06 8.54
CA ASP A 203 15.70 -3.14 9.19
C ASP A 203 14.97 -4.01 8.15
N LEU A 204 14.31 -3.35 7.18
CA LEU A 204 13.59 -4.01 6.08
C LEU A 204 14.54 -4.80 5.18
N VAL A 205 15.65 -4.17 4.77
CA VAL A 205 16.69 -4.81 3.95
C VAL A 205 17.28 -6.02 4.69
N SER A 206 17.53 -5.90 5.99
CA SER A 206 18.08 -6.98 6.80
C SER A 206 17.11 -8.16 6.90
N PHE A 207 15.82 -7.88 7.14
CA PHE A 207 14.79 -8.91 7.18
C PHE A 207 14.68 -9.69 5.87
N TRP A 208 14.54 -9.01 4.74
CA TRP A 208 14.41 -9.68 3.45
C TRP A 208 15.71 -10.36 2.99
N SER A 209 16.88 -9.79 3.32
CA SER A 209 18.17 -10.45 3.03
C SER A 209 18.34 -11.74 3.85
N ALA A 210 17.90 -11.75 5.11
CA ALA A 210 17.90 -12.96 5.94
C ALA A 210 16.97 -14.03 5.36
N ALA A 211 15.76 -13.65 4.91
CA ALA A 211 14.86 -14.57 4.22
C ALA A 211 15.51 -15.19 2.97
N ARG A 212 16.16 -14.37 2.14
CA ARG A 212 16.87 -14.84 0.94
C ARG A 212 17.98 -15.84 1.27
N ALA A 213 18.75 -15.57 2.31
CA ALA A 213 19.81 -16.48 2.75
C ALA A 213 19.25 -17.84 3.19
N LEU A 214 18.12 -17.84 3.91
CA LEU A 214 17.45 -19.09 4.31
C LEU A 214 16.92 -19.85 3.09
N LEU A 215 16.22 -19.19 2.18
CA LEU A 215 15.68 -19.83 0.98
C LEU A 215 16.78 -20.43 0.08
N THR A 216 17.89 -19.72 -0.11
CA THR A 216 19.02 -20.23 -0.90
C THR A 216 19.79 -21.38 -0.23
N SER A 217 19.69 -21.53 1.10
CA SER A 217 20.35 -22.62 1.83
C SER A 217 19.63 -23.96 1.74
N HIS A 218 18.39 -23.97 1.25
CA HIS A 218 17.54 -25.17 1.10
C HIS A 218 17.48 -25.70 -0.35
N HIS A 219 18.22 -25.09 -1.27
CA HIS A 219 18.40 -25.55 -2.66
C HIS A 219 19.80 -26.15 -2.86
#